data_AF-A0AAF0WVJ1-F1
#
_entry.id   AF-A0AAF0WVJ1-F1
#
_cell.length_a   1.000
_cell.length_b   1.000
_cell.length_c   1.000
_cell.angle_alpha   90.00
_cell.angle_beta   90.00
_cell.angle_gamma   90.00
#
_symmetry.space_group_name_H-M   'P 1'
#
loop_
_entity.id
_entity.type
_entity.pdbx_description
1 polymer ?
#
loop_
_entity_poly.entity_id
_entity_poly.type
_entity_poly.pdbx_seq_one_letter_code
_entity_poly.pdbx_strand_id
1 'polypeptide(L)'
;MMQKCISNGVKFHQAKVVKVVHEEAKSLLICNDGVTIQAAVVLDQPPYNPGYQVAYGIVTEVEEHPFDVNKMIFTDWRDSHLNGNTELKKRNSKIPTFLYAMPFSSDRIFLEKTSLVARPGLAMGDIQERMVAYFSIYIKVVFVRWIGMDGE
;
A
#
# COMPACT_ATOMS: atom_id res chain seq x y z
N MET A 1 16.23 3.05 -23.35
CA MET A 1 16.29 1.71 -22.71
C MET A 1 16.52 0.60 -23.73
N MET A 2 15.66 0.44 -24.75
CA MET A 2 15.73 -0.68 -25.70
C MET A 2 17.06 -0.80 -26.48
N GLN A 3 17.62 0.30 -26.98
CA GLN A 3 18.94 0.30 -27.64
C GLN A 3 20.07 -0.21 -26.74
N LYS A 4 20.02 0.10 -25.43
CA LYS A 4 21.00 -0.39 -24.45
C LYS A 4 20.90 -1.91 -24.29
N CYS A 5 19.69 -2.46 -24.24
CA CYS A 5 19.48 -3.92 -24.21
C CYS A 5 20.07 -4.60 -25.45
N ILE A 6 19.79 -4.06 -26.64
CA ILE A 6 20.33 -4.59 -27.91
C ILE A 6 21.86 -4.57 -27.90
N SER A 7 22.48 -3.47 -27.44
CA SER A 7 23.96 -3.38 -27.35
C SER A 7 24.59 -4.38 -26.38
N ASN A 8 23.81 -4.91 -25.43
CA ASN A 8 24.24 -5.96 -24.49
C ASN A 8 23.83 -7.38 -24.96
N GLY A 9 23.40 -7.54 -26.22
CA GLY A 9 23.10 -8.85 -26.81
C GLY A 9 21.68 -9.37 -26.55
N VAL A 10 20.78 -8.55 -25.99
CA VAL A 10 19.37 -8.95 -25.82
C VAL A 10 18.70 -9.08 -27.18
N LYS A 11 18.12 -10.26 -27.43
CA LYS A 11 17.32 -10.54 -28.62
C LYS A 11 15.84 -10.27 -28.33
N PHE A 12 15.23 -9.43 -29.16
CA PHE A 12 13.80 -9.17 -29.09
C PHE A 12 13.08 -10.03 -30.12
N HIS A 13 12.01 -10.69 -29.68
CA HIS A 13 11.15 -11.52 -30.53
C HIS A 13 9.71 -11.07 -30.34
N GLN A 14 9.13 -10.51 -31.40
CA GLN A 14 7.78 -9.94 -31.35
C GLN A 14 6.74 -11.02 -31.67
N ALA A 15 6.45 -11.86 -30.68
CA ALA A 15 5.41 -12.88 -30.76
C ALA A 15 4.69 -13.03 -29.42
N LYS A 16 3.49 -13.59 -29.45
CA LYS A 16 2.74 -13.91 -28.23
C LYS A 16 3.13 -15.32 -27.78
N VAL A 17 3.62 -15.45 -26.55
CA VAL A 17 3.79 -16.76 -25.91
C VAL A 17 2.40 -17.35 -25.63
N VAL A 18 2.09 -18.50 -26.21
CA VAL A 18 0.81 -19.20 -26.03
C VAL A 18 0.85 -20.24 -24.93
N LYS A 19 2.03 -20.82 -24.68
CA LYS A 19 2.23 -21.84 -23.66
C LYS A 19 3.67 -21.81 -23.17
N VAL A 20 3.85 -22.07 -21.87
CA VAL A 20 5.14 -22.32 -21.26
C VAL A 20 5.13 -23.74 -20.68
N VAL A 21 6.17 -24.51 -20.98
CA VAL A 21 6.38 -25.85 -20.43
C VAL A 21 7.68 -25.83 -19.62
N HIS A 22 7.62 -26.20 -18.36
CA HIS A 22 8.79 -26.29 -17.48
C HIS A 22 9.24 -27.74 -17.37
N GLU A 23 10.51 -27.98 -17.68
CA GLU A 23 11.22 -29.25 -17.51
C GLU A 23 12.27 -29.07 -16.39
N GLU A 24 12.90 -30.17 -15.98
CA GLU A 24 13.86 -30.18 -14.86
C GLU A 24 15.05 -29.24 -15.07
N ALA A 25 15.55 -29.10 -16.31
CA ALA A 25 16.74 -28.31 -16.63
C ALA A 25 16.45 -27.03 -17.44
N LYS A 26 15.22 -26.83 -17.94
CA LYS A 26 14.89 -25.73 -18.85
C LYS A 26 13.39 -25.46 -18.94
N SER A 27 13.06 -24.33 -19.53
CA SER A 27 11.69 -23.94 -19.90
C SER A 27 11.59 -23.78 -21.41
N LEU A 28 10.47 -24.20 -21.98
CA LEU A 28 10.12 -24.06 -23.39
C LEU A 28 8.95 -23.07 -23.51
N LEU A 29 9.17 -21.96 -24.21
CA LEU A 29 8.13 -20.99 -24.55
C LEU A 29 7.67 -21.26 -25.98
N ILE A 30 6.41 -21.64 -26.15
CA ILE A 30 5.79 -21.86 -27.46
C ILE A 30 5.10 -20.56 -27.85
N CYS A 31 5.50 -19.98 -28.98
CA CYS A 31 4.97 -18.74 -29.52
C CYS A 31 3.88 -19.00 -30.58
N ASN A 32 2.99 -18.03 -30.77
CA ASN A 32 1.86 -18.12 -31.72
C ASN A 32 2.28 -18.13 -33.20
N ASP A 33 3.52 -17.75 -33.50
CA ASP A 33 4.12 -17.77 -34.83
C ASP A 33 4.83 -19.10 -35.15
N GLY A 34 4.71 -20.09 -34.26
CA GLY A 34 5.32 -21.41 -34.38
C GLY A 34 6.76 -21.50 -33.85
N VAL A 35 7.35 -20.39 -33.40
CA VAL A 35 8.69 -20.40 -32.79
C VAL A 35 8.63 -21.01 -31.39
N THR A 36 9.64 -21.80 -31.04
CA THR A 36 9.84 -22.30 -29.66
C THR A 36 11.17 -21.77 -29.12
N ILE A 37 11.12 -21.05 -28.00
CA ILE A 37 12.29 -20.47 -27.33
C ILE A 37 12.62 -21.32 -26.11
N GLN A 38 13.89 -21.72 -25.95
CA GLN A 38 14.37 -22.40 -24.75
C GLN A 38 15.04 -21.39 -23.82
N ALA A 39 14.73 -21.45 -22.53
CA ALA A 39 15.32 -20.58 -21.52
C ALA A 39 15.52 -21.34 -20.21
N ALA A 40 16.59 -21.01 -19.46
CA ALA A 40 16.77 -21.55 -18.11
C ALA A 40 15.79 -20.92 -17.10
N VAL A 41 15.47 -19.63 -17.28
CA VAL A 41 14.55 -18.86 -16.43
C VAL A 41 13.60 -18.07 -17.32
N VAL A 42 12.33 -18.02 -16.93
CA VAL A 42 11.29 -17.21 -17.58
C VAL A 42 10.84 -16.14 -16.60
N LEU A 43 10.95 -14.87 -17.00
CA LEU A 43 10.40 -13.74 -16.26
C LEU A 43 9.15 -13.25 -17.01
N ASP A 44 7.98 -13.43 -16.41
CA ASP A 44 6.75 -12.85 -16.92
C ASP A 44 6.58 -11.43 -16.38
N GLN A 45 6.32 -10.48 -17.28
CA GLN A 45 6.00 -9.10 -16.94
C GLN A 45 4.55 -8.83 -17.31
N PRO A 46 3.60 -9.05 -16.38
CA PRO A 46 2.20 -8.77 -16.64
C PRO A 46 1.98 -7.27 -16.90
N PRO A 47 0.83 -6.90 -17.52
CA PRO A 47 0.46 -5.51 -17.69
C PRO A 47 0.61 -4.73 -16.39
N TYR A 48 1.10 -3.49 -16.49
CA TYR A 48 1.33 -2.60 -15.36
C TYR A 48 0.03 -2.41 -14.56
N ASN A 49 -0.05 -3.09 -13.42
CA ASN A 49 -1.16 -3.04 -12.47
C ASN A 49 -0.60 -2.87 -11.06
N PRO A 50 0.03 -1.72 -10.76
CA PRO A 50 0.69 -1.50 -9.49
C PRO A 50 -0.32 -1.53 -8.34
N GLY A 51 0.13 -1.99 -7.18
CA GLY A 51 -0.57 -1.73 -5.93
C GLY A 51 -0.30 -0.30 -5.48
N TYR A 52 -1.32 0.39 -4.98
CA TYR A 52 -1.15 1.74 -4.44
C TYR A 52 -1.18 1.68 -2.92
N GLN A 53 -0.18 2.33 -2.30
CA GLN A 53 -0.16 2.61 -0.88
C GLN A 53 -0.66 4.03 -0.67
N VAL A 54 -1.53 4.23 0.31
CA VAL A 54 -2.06 5.56 0.67
C VAL A 54 -1.90 5.74 2.17
N ALA A 55 -1.30 6.85 2.57
CA ALA A 55 -1.08 7.20 3.97
C ALA A 55 -1.59 8.62 4.22
N TYR A 56 -2.08 8.84 5.43
CA TYR A 56 -2.52 10.15 5.89
C TYR A 56 -2.04 10.40 7.31
N GLY A 57 -1.12 11.36 7.44
CA GLY A 57 -0.41 11.67 8.68
C GLY A 57 -0.74 13.06 9.22
N ILE A 58 -0.80 13.17 10.54
CA ILE A 58 -0.95 14.44 11.25
C ILE A 58 -0.03 14.52 12.45
N VAL A 59 0.35 15.75 12.81
CA VAL A 59 0.80 16.07 14.17
C VAL A 59 -0.30 16.88 14.84
N THR A 60 -0.64 16.52 16.08
CA THR A 60 -1.74 17.15 16.80
C THR A 60 -1.40 17.36 18.26
N GLU A 61 -1.93 18.44 18.82
CA GLU A 61 -1.99 18.68 20.26
C GLU A 61 -3.32 18.17 20.78
N VAL A 62 -3.27 17.46 21.91
CA VAL A 62 -4.38 16.69 22.48
C VAL A 62 -4.45 16.95 23.98
N GLU A 63 -5.63 16.85 24.58
CA GLU A 63 -5.75 16.96 26.05
C GLU A 63 -5.03 15.79 26.73
N GLU A 64 -5.22 14.58 26.18
CA GLU A 64 -4.57 13.35 26.61
C GLU A 64 -4.61 12.31 25.48
N HIS A 65 -3.72 11.31 25.54
CA HIS A 65 -3.75 10.14 24.69
C HIS A 65 -3.38 8.87 25.48
N PRO A 66 -3.85 7.68 25.06
CA PRO A 66 -3.63 6.43 25.80
C PRO A 66 -2.24 5.81 25.60
N PHE A 67 -1.37 6.43 24.80
CA PHE A 67 -0.08 5.89 24.41
C PHE A 67 1.05 6.27 25.36
N ASP A 68 2.05 5.40 25.49
CA ASP A 68 3.25 5.65 26.27
C ASP A 68 4.21 6.56 25.48
N VAL A 69 4.64 7.67 26.08
CA VAL A 69 5.49 8.68 25.43
C VAL A 69 6.83 8.11 24.93
N ASN A 70 7.31 7.02 25.53
CA ASN A 70 8.59 6.41 25.15
C ASN A 70 8.41 5.20 24.20
N LYS A 71 7.23 5.02 23.62
CA LYS A 71 6.93 3.90 22.73
C LYS A 71 6.23 4.37 21.46
N MET A 72 6.72 3.88 20.33
CA MET A 72 6.01 3.97 19.07
C MET A 72 5.12 2.74 18.90
N ILE A 73 3.88 2.95 18.46
CA ILE A 73 3.00 1.88 18.03
C ILE A 73 3.15 1.70 16.53
N PHE A 74 3.59 0.49 16.16
CA PHE A 74 3.66 0.04 14.79
C PHE A 74 2.40 -0.75 14.44
N THR A 75 1.63 -0.27 13.46
CA THR A 75 0.55 -1.02 12.80
C THR A 75 -0.60 -1.44 13.72
N ASP A 76 -1.30 -0.48 14.33
CA ASP A 76 -2.56 -0.75 15.03
C ASP A 76 -3.71 -0.96 14.02
N TRP A 77 -4.14 -2.21 13.87
CA TRP A 77 -5.16 -2.68 12.93
C TRP A 77 -6.56 -2.82 13.57
N ARG A 78 -6.69 -2.53 14.87
CA ARG A 78 -7.94 -2.71 15.60
C ARG A 78 -9.02 -1.78 15.05
N ASP A 79 -10.21 -2.32 14.82
CA ASP A 79 -11.33 -1.61 14.22
C ASP A 79 -12.50 -1.34 15.19
N SER A 80 -12.29 -1.57 16.50
CA SER A 80 -13.32 -1.40 17.54
C SER A 80 -13.92 0.01 17.57
N HIS A 81 -13.13 1.03 17.19
CA HIS A 81 -13.60 2.40 17.03
C HIS A 81 -14.67 2.56 15.93
N LEU A 82 -14.77 1.61 15.00
CA LEU A 82 -15.75 1.67 13.91
C LEU A 82 -17.10 1.04 14.29
N ASN A 83 -17.26 0.49 15.50
CA ASN A 83 -18.50 -0.20 15.91
C ASN A 83 -19.75 0.70 15.84
N GLY A 84 -19.61 2.02 16.03
CA GLY A 84 -20.71 2.98 15.91
C GLY A 84 -21.04 3.39 14.47
N ASN A 85 -20.23 3.01 13.48
CA ASN A 85 -20.42 3.36 12.08
C ASN A 85 -20.28 2.10 11.19
N THR A 86 -21.39 1.38 11.05
CA THR A 86 -21.46 0.10 10.32
C THR A 86 -20.98 0.21 8.88
N GLU A 87 -21.23 1.32 8.19
CA GLU A 87 -20.81 1.50 6.80
C GLU A 87 -19.29 1.71 6.68
N LEU A 88 -18.72 2.56 7.55
CA LEU A 88 -17.28 2.74 7.62
C LEU A 88 -16.56 1.44 8.01
N LYS A 89 -17.14 0.66 8.92
CA LYS A 89 -16.62 -0.66 9.30
C LYS A 89 -16.63 -1.64 8.13
N LYS A 90 -17.71 -1.68 7.35
CA LYS A 90 -17.78 -2.51 6.11
C LYS A 90 -16.72 -2.09 5.09
N ARG A 91 -16.51 -0.79 4.87
CA ARG A 91 -15.44 -0.27 3.99
C ARG A 91 -14.05 -0.65 4.49
N ASN A 92 -13.80 -0.52 5.79
CA ASN A 92 -12.53 -0.90 6.40
C ASN A 92 -12.27 -2.41 6.29
N SER A 93 -13.30 -3.25 6.41
CA SER A 93 -13.14 -4.70 6.23
C SER A 93 -12.77 -5.09 4.78
N LYS A 94 -13.16 -4.29 3.77
CA LYS A 94 -12.83 -4.54 2.36
C LYS A 94 -11.41 -4.11 2.00
N ILE A 95 -11.01 -2.93 2.47
CA ILE A 95 -9.66 -2.38 2.27
C ILE A 95 -9.17 -1.96 3.66
N PRO A 96 -8.43 -2.82 4.38
CA PRO A 96 -8.02 -2.53 5.75
C PRO A 96 -7.02 -1.39 5.81
N THR A 97 -7.15 -0.59 6.86
CA THR A 97 -6.16 0.43 7.24
C THR A 97 -5.63 0.13 8.62
N PHE A 98 -4.41 0.56 8.89
CA PHE A 98 -3.80 0.51 10.22
C PHE A 98 -3.27 1.88 10.60
N LEU A 99 -3.01 2.07 11.90
CA LEU A 99 -2.55 3.32 12.47
C LEU A 99 -1.12 3.17 13.02
N TYR A 100 -0.28 4.16 12.75
CA TYR A 100 0.93 4.45 13.51
C TYR A 100 0.65 5.55 14.52
N ALA A 101 1.17 5.38 15.73
CA ALA A 101 1.12 6.39 16.77
C ALA A 101 2.50 6.58 17.37
N MET A 102 3.00 7.81 17.34
CA MET A 102 4.29 8.20 17.89
C MET A 102 4.09 9.44 18.77
N PRO A 103 3.93 9.26 20.09
CA PRO A 103 3.81 10.39 20.99
C PRO A 103 5.16 11.11 21.16
N PHE A 104 5.12 12.43 21.23
CA PHE A 104 6.28 13.28 21.53
C PHE A 104 6.29 13.73 23.00
N SER A 105 5.10 13.93 23.56
CA SER A 105 4.82 14.30 24.96
C SER A 105 3.41 13.81 25.31
N SER A 106 2.93 14.00 26.55
CA SER A 106 1.59 13.59 26.98
C SER A 106 0.43 14.27 26.23
N ASP A 107 0.73 15.41 25.60
CA ASP A 107 -0.23 16.32 24.95
C ASP A 107 0.09 16.53 23.47
N ARG A 108 1.10 15.84 22.91
CA ARG A 108 1.51 16.02 21.51
C ARG A 108 1.89 14.69 20.86
N ILE A 109 1.25 14.39 19.73
CA ILE A 109 1.39 13.08 19.09
C ILE A 109 1.39 13.18 17.55
N PHE A 110 2.19 12.33 16.92
CA PHE A 110 2.08 12.01 15.49
C PHE A 110 1.22 10.77 15.30
N LEU A 111 0.28 10.86 14.36
CA LEU A 111 -0.62 9.77 14.01
C LEU A 111 -0.67 9.64 12.49
N GLU A 112 -0.54 8.43 11.98
CA GLU A 112 -0.66 8.15 10.54
C GLU A 112 -1.55 6.94 10.29
N LYS A 113 -2.59 7.12 9.49
CA LYS A 113 -3.42 6.01 9.02
C LYS A 113 -2.98 5.61 7.63
N THR A 114 -2.79 4.32 7.40
CA THR A 114 -2.19 3.80 6.17
C THR A 114 -2.95 2.60 5.63
N SER A 115 -3.20 2.60 4.31
CA SER A 115 -3.65 1.48 3.49
C SER A 115 -2.46 0.92 2.73
N LEU A 116 -2.07 -0.33 3.00
CA LEU A 116 -0.81 -0.91 2.51
C LEU A 116 -0.78 -1.06 0.98
N VAL A 117 -1.72 -1.83 0.43
CA VAL A 117 -1.81 -2.08 -1.00
C VAL A 117 -3.28 -2.20 -1.38
N ALA A 118 -3.73 -1.32 -2.27
CA ALA A 118 -5.06 -1.36 -2.86
C ALA A 118 -5.00 -1.14 -4.38
N ARG A 119 -5.98 -1.70 -5.10
CA ARG A 119 -6.15 -1.55 -6.56
C ARG A 119 -7.64 -1.32 -6.87
N PRO A 120 -8.06 -0.09 -7.19
CA PRO A 120 -7.30 1.17 -7.15
C PRO A 120 -6.91 1.57 -5.70
N GLY A 121 -6.04 2.57 -5.57
CA GLY A 121 -5.68 3.13 -4.26
C GLY A 121 -6.90 3.64 -3.49
N LEU A 122 -6.78 3.63 -2.16
CA LEU A 122 -7.83 4.15 -1.28
C LEU A 122 -7.99 5.66 -1.50
N ALA A 123 -9.23 6.15 -1.61
CA ALA A 123 -9.46 7.58 -1.79
C ALA A 123 -8.99 8.37 -0.56
N MET A 124 -8.38 9.55 -0.77
CA MET A 124 -7.88 10.40 0.32
C MET A 124 -8.99 10.76 1.33
N GLY A 125 -10.20 11.09 0.85
CA GLY A 125 -11.33 11.37 1.73
C GLY A 125 -11.74 10.17 2.61
N ASP A 126 -11.61 8.93 2.12
CA ASP A 126 -11.94 7.72 2.90
C ASP A 126 -10.93 7.53 4.04
N ILE A 127 -9.63 7.66 3.78
CA ILE A 127 -8.61 7.50 4.83
C ILE A 127 -8.68 8.62 5.87
N GLN A 128 -9.03 9.84 5.45
CA GLN A 128 -9.29 10.98 6.34
C GLN A 128 -10.48 10.72 7.26
N GLU A 129 -11.61 10.26 6.71
CA GLU A 129 -12.80 9.92 7.49
C GLU A 129 -12.51 8.82 8.53
N ARG A 130 -11.75 7.80 8.13
CA ARG A 130 -11.30 6.74 9.05
C ARG A 130 -10.39 7.26 10.15
N MET A 131 -9.58 8.28 9.87
CA MET A 131 -8.71 8.92 10.86
C MET A 131 -9.54 9.70 11.88
N VAL A 132 -10.52 10.48 11.42
CA VAL A 132 -11.45 11.22 12.29
C VAL A 132 -12.23 10.27 13.20
N ALA A 133 -12.72 9.15 12.66
CA ALA A 133 -13.42 8.14 13.47
C ALA A 133 -12.56 7.56 14.60
N TYR A 134 -11.23 7.52 14.44
CA TYR A 134 -10.31 7.10 15.50
C TYR A 134 -10.22 8.16 16.61
N PHE A 135 -10.06 9.44 16.23
CA PHE A 135 -9.98 10.54 17.21
C PHE A 135 -11.21 10.63 18.08
N SER A 136 -12.40 10.60 17.48
CA SER A 136 -13.66 10.77 18.21
C SER A 136 -13.86 9.78 19.36
N ILE A 137 -13.12 8.66 19.39
CA ILE A 137 -13.24 7.64 20.43
C ILE A 137 -12.03 7.63 21.37
N TYR A 138 -10.82 7.85 20.86
CA TYR A 138 -9.60 7.62 21.64
C TYR A 138 -8.82 8.89 22.00
N ILE A 139 -9.05 10.01 21.32
CA ILE A 139 -8.19 11.19 21.42
C ILE A 139 -9.02 12.47 21.38
N LYS A 140 -8.94 13.26 22.44
CA LYS A 140 -9.52 14.61 22.44
C LYS A 140 -8.52 15.59 21.87
N VAL A 141 -8.78 16.01 20.64
CA VAL A 141 -7.90 16.90 19.88
C VAL A 141 -8.18 18.35 20.22
N VAL A 142 -7.13 19.10 20.57
CA VAL A 142 -7.18 20.55 20.80
C VAL A 142 -6.82 21.29 19.50
N PHE A 143 -5.80 20.81 18.79
CA PHE A 143 -5.31 21.45 17.56
C PHE A 143 -4.71 20.43 16.58
N VAL A 144 -5.01 20.54 15.28
CA VAL A 144 -4.50 19.65 14.23
C VAL A 144 -3.59 20.41 13.28
N ARG A 145 -2.40 19.87 13.01
CA ARG A 145 -1.54 20.27 11.90
C ARG A 145 -1.41 19.13 10.90
N TRP A 146 -1.91 19.37 9.69
CA TRP A 146 -1.77 18.45 8.56
C TRP A 146 -0.32 18.38 8.08
N ILE A 147 0.19 17.18 7.87
CA ILE A 147 1.44 16.96 7.16
C ILE A 147 1.05 16.58 5.73
N GLY A 148 1.14 17.55 4.82
CA GLY A 148 1.02 17.26 3.40
C GLY A 148 2.23 16.45 2.95
N MET A 149 2.00 15.23 2.43
CA MET A 149 2.86 14.70 1.39
C MET A 149 2.32 15.30 0.09
N ASP A 150 2.88 16.42 -0.33
CA ASP A 150 2.61 16.96 -1.66
C ASP A 150 3.08 15.90 -2.66
N GLY A 151 2.14 15.12 -3.18
CA GLY A 151 2.38 14.20 -4.28
C GLY A 151 2.40 15.00 -5.56
N GLU A 152 3.61 15.24 -6.09
CA GLU A 152 3.80 15.39 -7.54
C GLU A 152 3.52 14.06 -8.26
#